data_AF-A0A382QNN1-F1
#
_entry.id   AF-A0A382QNN1-F1
#
_cell.length_a   1.000
_cell.length_b   1.000
_cell.length_c   1.000
_cell.angle_alpha   90.00
_cell.angle_beta   90.00
_cell.angle_gamma   90.00
#
_symmetry.space_group_name_H-M   'P 1'
#
loop_
_entity.id
_entity.type
_entity.pdbx_description
1 polymer ?
#
loop_
_entity_poly.entity_id
_entity_poly.type
_entity_poly.pdbx_seq_one_letter_code
_entity_poly.pdbx_strand_id
1 'polypeptide(L)'
;PQDLPLIKEFNEVVSKTGGSGPLVVVLEGLSQDKAPLAITQLSERFKKVDGTQYVDSQLPKDFLNNKQLLMLSRRELTQLEQLVNQGIQYARDQLTGISLGKELFNPEKLQKLSEDYQFFGEISPFHKGKRQSNYYIFVKPKGTVTDTAFTKHFVDDIQKAIDESGLESEIPNLKIKLTGSLVVRLEENKFIKRDLEKSALLASFLVVALILMYTRSWFSVPLIIFPLLLSMTYTFALTRLAIGHLNIISGFLVAILMGLGIDYGIHLYIRFKQELLKGMSISEASETVVTQVGRSGVIAMLTTISVFSILSFSDFIGFSEFGKIATIGIV
;
A
#
# COMPACT_ATOMS: atom_id res chain seq x y z
N PRO A 1 14.68 4.86 12.70
CA PRO A 1 14.51 5.27 14.10
C PRO A 1 13.84 6.65 14.13
N GLN A 2 12.95 6.98 15.08
CA GLN A 2 12.22 8.28 15.06
C GLN A 2 13.14 9.51 15.18
N ASP A 3 14.35 9.29 15.67
CA ASP A 3 15.42 10.27 15.83
C ASP A 3 16.20 10.57 14.54
N LEU A 4 16.03 9.77 13.48
CA LEU A 4 16.66 10.01 12.18
C LEU A 4 16.25 11.38 11.61
N PRO A 5 17.20 12.21 11.12
CA PRO A 5 16.88 13.53 10.55
C PRO A 5 15.79 13.48 9.48
N LEU A 6 15.88 12.51 8.56
CA LEU A 6 14.89 12.32 7.49
C LEU A 6 13.47 12.04 8.03
N ILE A 7 13.35 11.29 9.13
CA ILE A 7 12.05 10.97 9.73
C ILE A 7 11.48 12.18 10.46
N LYS A 8 12.33 12.98 11.11
CA LYS A 8 11.90 14.26 11.70
C LYS A 8 11.42 15.24 10.65
N GLU A 9 12.17 15.40 9.56
CA GLU A 9 11.76 16.22 8.41
C GLU A 9 10.46 15.71 7.79
N PHE A 10 10.34 14.38 7.61
CA PHE A 10 9.10 13.79 7.10
C PHE A 10 7.91 14.06 8.03
N ASN A 11 8.06 13.83 9.34
CA ASN A 11 7.01 14.08 10.33
C ASN A 11 6.66 15.58 10.39
N GLU A 12 7.65 16.46 10.26
CA GLU A 12 7.45 17.90 10.18
C GLU A 12 6.65 18.26 8.92
N VAL A 13 7.00 17.72 7.75
CA VAL A 13 6.24 17.91 6.50
C VAL A 13 4.82 17.37 6.65
N VAL A 14 4.63 16.18 7.23
CA VAL A 14 3.30 15.60 7.48
C VAL A 14 2.49 16.48 8.44
N SER A 15 3.12 17.03 9.48
CA SER A 15 2.44 17.95 10.41
C SER A 15 2.04 19.28 9.75
N LYS A 16 2.87 19.79 8.83
CA LYS A 16 2.63 21.07 8.12
C LYS A 16 1.65 20.92 6.96
N THR A 17 1.72 19.81 6.23
CA THR A 17 0.92 19.57 5.01
C THR A 17 -0.33 18.73 5.26
N GLY A 18 -0.44 18.14 6.47
CA GLY A 18 -1.45 17.15 6.86
C GLY A 18 -1.20 15.81 6.18
N GLY A 19 -1.13 14.70 6.91
CA GLY A 19 -1.08 13.32 6.41
C GLY A 19 -0.13 12.97 5.26
N SER A 20 -0.08 11.69 4.86
CA SER A 20 0.72 11.25 3.69
C SER A 20 -0.15 10.56 2.65
N GLY A 21 -0.02 11.02 1.40
CA GLY A 21 -0.77 10.52 0.24
C GLY A 21 -2.29 10.81 0.26
N PRO A 22 -2.91 11.20 -0.87
CA PRO A 22 -4.35 11.37 -0.93
C PRO A 22 -5.07 10.02 -1.07
N LEU A 23 -6.26 9.93 -0.50
CA LEU A 23 -7.28 9.01 -0.97
C LEU A 23 -7.92 9.65 -2.20
N VAL A 24 -8.02 8.91 -3.30
CA VAL A 24 -8.59 9.41 -4.55
C VAL A 24 -9.91 8.70 -4.78
N VAL A 25 -11.00 9.48 -4.87
CA VAL A 25 -12.32 8.98 -5.25
C VAL A 25 -12.48 9.22 -6.74
N VAL A 26 -12.70 8.15 -7.50
CA VAL A 26 -12.88 8.16 -8.94
C VAL A 26 -14.36 8.00 -9.25
N LEU A 27 -14.92 8.95 -9.99
CA LEU A 27 -16.29 8.92 -10.50
C LEU A 27 -16.22 8.54 -11.97
N GLU A 28 -16.46 7.27 -12.30
CA GLU A 28 -16.47 6.76 -13.67
C GLU A 28 -17.87 6.83 -14.27
N GLY A 29 -17.98 7.17 -15.56
CA GLY A 29 -19.26 7.19 -16.27
C GLY A 29 -20.18 8.36 -15.91
N LEU A 30 -19.66 9.37 -15.21
CA LEU A 30 -20.42 10.55 -14.80
C LEU A 30 -20.61 11.51 -15.98
N SER A 31 -21.86 11.83 -16.29
CA SER A 31 -22.18 12.80 -17.34
C SER A 31 -21.85 14.23 -16.88
N GLN A 32 -21.46 15.09 -17.83
CA GLN A 32 -20.98 16.45 -17.54
C GLN A 32 -22.06 17.34 -16.89
N ASP A 33 -23.33 17.11 -17.20
CA ASP A 33 -24.49 17.81 -16.62
C ASP A 33 -24.70 17.44 -15.14
N LYS A 34 -24.41 16.19 -14.76
CA LYS A 34 -24.58 15.70 -13.37
C LYS A 34 -23.31 15.83 -12.53
N ALA A 35 -22.17 16.09 -13.15
CA ALA A 35 -20.88 16.21 -12.46
C ALA A 35 -20.87 17.27 -11.33
N PRO A 36 -21.38 18.50 -11.52
CA PRO A 36 -21.37 19.51 -10.46
C PRO A 36 -22.14 19.09 -9.21
N LEU A 37 -23.30 18.46 -9.39
CA LEU A 37 -24.16 17.98 -8.30
C LEU A 37 -23.46 16.89 -7.50
N ALA A 38 -23.04 15.81 -8.19
CA ALA A 38 -22.44 14.65 -7.54
C ALA A 38 -21.13 15.01 -6.84
N ILE A 39 -20.25 15.78 -7.49
CA ILE A 39 -18.96 16.17 -6.92
C ILE A 39 -19.15 17.06 -5.70
N THR A 40 -20.06 18.04 -5.75
CA THR A 40 -20.31 18.94 -4.61
C THR A 40 -20.90 18.19 -3.42
N GLN A 41 -21.90 17.33 -3.65
CA GLN A 41 -22.53 16.53 -2.62
C GLN A 41 -21.54 15.57 -1.93
N LEU A 42 -20.72 14.87 -2.70
CA LEU A 42 -19.67 13.99 -2.15
C LEU A 42 -18.60 14.79 -1.41
N SER A 43 -18.16 15.92 -1.97
CA SER A 43 -17.14 16.77 -1.32
C SER A 43 -17.60 17.26 0.05
N GLU A 44 -18.85 17.71 0.17
CA GLU A 44 -19.41 18.16 1.46
C GLU A 44 -19.58 17.01 2.45
N ARG A 45 -19.84 15.79 1.99
CA ARG A 45 -19.86 14.60 2.85
C ARG A 45 -18.46 14.23 3.32
N PHE A 46 -17.47 14.19 2.43
CA PHE A 46 -16.09 13.82 2.77
C PHE A 46 -15.44 14.82 3.75
N LYS A 47 -15.78 16.11 3.65
CA LYS A 47 -15.34 17.13 4.63
C LYS A 47 -15.81 16.84 6.06
N LYS A 48 -16.92 16.12 6.23
CA LYS A 48 -17.49 15.75 7.54
C LYS A 48 -16.96 14.43 8.09
N VAL A 49 -16.22 13.66 7.30
CA VAL A 49 -15.62 12.40 7.74
C VAL A 49 -14.47 12.70 8.70
N ASP A 50 -14.48 12.05 9.86
CA ASP A 50 -13.44 12.20 10.86
C ASP A 50 -12.09 11.76 10.29
N GLY A 51 -11.06 12.58 10.53
CA GLY A 51 -9.74 12.35 9.95
C GLY A 51 -9.52 12.98 8.57
N THR A 52 -10.51 13.61 7.95
CA THR A 52 -10.30 14.42 6.73
C THR A 52 -9.62 15.75 7.08
N GLN A 53 -8.53 16.09 6.37
CA GLN A 53 -7.85 17.38 6.48
C GLN A 53 -8.45 18.40 5.50
N TYR A 54 -8.52 18.03 4.22
CA TYR A 54 -9.20 18.82 3.19
C TYR A 54 -9.66 17.92 2.05
N VAL A 55 -10.60 18.44 1.26
CA VAL A 55 -11.11 17.79 0.05
C VAL A 55 -10.84 18.72 -1.12
N ASP A 56 -10.07 18.24 -2.08
CA ASP A 56 -9.76 18.94 -3.32
C ASP A 56 -10.56 18.27 -4.45
N SER A 57 -11.64 18.92 -4.85
CA SER A 57 -12.51 18.48 -5.95
C SER A 57 -12.57 19.47 -7.11
N GLN A 58 -12.04 20.67 -6.95
CA GLN A 58 -12.19 21.76 -7.91
C GLN A 58 -10.85 22.36 -8.32
N LEU A 59 -10.71 22.64 -9.61
CA LEU A 59 -9.60 23.40 -10.15
C LEU A 59 -9.89 24.90 -10.01
N PRO A 60 -8.88 25.74 -9.72
CA PRO A 60 -9.04 27.18 -9.65
C PRO A 60 -9.20 27.76 -11.07
N LYS A 61 -10.37 27.54 -11.68
CA LYS A 61 -10.68 27.84 -13.08
C LYS A 61 -10.33 29.27 -13.45
N ASP A 62 -10.74 30.25 -12.65
CA ASP A 62 -10.50 31.67 -12.94
C ASP A 62 -9.02 32.02 -12.90
N PHE A 63 -8.28 31.47 -11.93
CA PHE A 63 -6.82 31.65 -11.86
C PHE A 63 -6.13 31.05 -13.08
N LEU A 64 -6.53 29.84 -13.48
CA LEU A 64 -5.95 29.14 -14.63
C LEU A 64 -6.28 29.88 -15.92
N ASN A 65 -7.55 30.20 -16.18
CA ASN A 65 -7.98 30.96 -17.36
C ASN A 65 -7.22 32.28 -17.51
N ASN A 66 -7.03 33.01 -16.41
CA ASN A 66 -6.32 34.30 -16.44
C ASN A 66 -4.79 34.15 -16.61
N LYS A 67 -4.22 32.96 -16.42
CA LYS A 67 -2.77 32.73 -16.41
C LYS A 67 -2.30 31.61 -17.35
N GLN A 68 -3.15 31.08 -18.22
CA GLN A 68 -2.79 30.03 -19.18
C GLN A 68 -1.55 30.39 -20.01
N LEU A 69 -1.45 31.64 -20.48
CA LEU A 69 -0.30 32.11 -21.26
C LEU A 69 1.02 32.09 -20.47
N LEU A 70 0.98 32.21 -19.14
CA LEU A 70 2.17 32.13 -18.30
C LEU A 70 2.70 30.71 -18.13
N MET A 71 1.92 29.69 -18.52
CA MET A 71 2.36 28.29 -18.50
C MET A 71 3.22 27.90 -19.71
N LEU A 72 3.36 28.80 -20.68
CA LEU A 72 4.11 28.57 -21.90
C LEU A 72 5.57 28.94 -21.77
N SER A 73 6.42 28.21 -22.48
CA SER A 73 7.79 28.65 -22.70
C SER A 73 7.80 29.94 -23.50
N ARG A 74 8.88 30.72 -23.33
CA ARG A 74 9.10 31.93 -24.11
C ARG A 74 9.01 31.69 -25.63
N ARG A 75 9.51 30.54 -26.10
CA ARG A 75 9.47 30.18 -27.52
C ARG A 75 8.02 30.00 -28.02
N GLU A 76 7.19 29.30 -27.25
CA GLU A 76 5.77 29.11 -27.57
C GLU A 76 5.00 30.43 -27.55
N LEU A 77 5.29 31.31 -26.59
CA LEU A 77 4.70 32.65 -26.55
C LEU A 77 5.04 33.47 -27.79
N THR A 78 6.31 33.49 -28.21
CA THR A 78 6.73 34.21 -29.42
C THR A 78 6.08 33.60 -30.67
N GLN A 79 5.96 32.28 -30.75
CA GLN A 79 5.28 31.61 -31.87
C GLN A 79 3.78 31.94 -31.90
N LEU A 80 3.11 31.94 -30.74
CA LEU A 80 1.71 32.33 -30.60
C LEU A 80 1.50 33.79 -31.02
N GLU A 81 2.36 34.70 -30.54
CA GLU A 81 2.33 36.13 -30.90
C GLU A 81 2.46 36.32 -32.41
N GLN A 82 3.41 35.63 -33.07
CA GLN A 82 3.57 35.67 -34.52
C GLN A 82 2.30 35.20 -35.25
N LEU A 83 1.72 34.06 -34.84
CA LEU A 83 0.51 33.51 -35.46
C LEU A 83 -0.71 34.43 -35.26
N VAL A 84 -0.86 35.04 -34.08
CA VAL A 84 -1.94 36.00 -33.79
C VAL A 84 -1.77 37.27 -34.62
N ASN A 85 -0.56 37.81 -34.73
CA ASN A 85 -0.27 38.97 -35.57
C ASN A 85 -0.56 38.70 -37.05
N GLN A 86 -0.16 37.52 -37.56
CA GLN A 86 -0.52 37.08 -38.92
C GLN A 86 -2.04 36.98 -39.10
N GLY A 87 -2.76 36.42 -38.11
CA GLY A 87 -4.22 36.31 -38.14
C GLY A 87 -4.94 37.66 -38.14
N ILE A 88 -4.47 38.62 -37.33
CA ILE A 88 -5.00 40.00 -37.30
C ILE A 88 -4.78 40.68 -38.65
N GLN A 89 -3.59 40.54 -39.23
CA GLN A 89 -3.29 41.12 -40.54
C GLN A 89 -4.17 40.50 -41.62
N TYR A 90 -4.33 39.18 -41.63
CA TYR A 90 -5.24 38.49 -42.55
C TYR A 90 -6.69 38.99 -42.44
N ALA A 91 -7.20 39.17 -41.22
CA ALA A 91 -8.55 39.71 -41.00
C ALA A 91 -8.68 41.16 -41.50
N ARG A 92 -7.65 42.00 -41.31
CA ARG A 92 -7.62 43.38 -41.85
C ARG A 92 -7.61 43.40 -43.37
N ASP A 93 -6.80 42.56 -44.00
CA ASP A 93 -6.70 42.47 -45.46
C ASP A 93 -8.04 42.01 -46.07
N GLN A 94 -8.75 41.07 -45.43
CA GLN A 94 -10.10 40.65 -45.82
C GLN A 94 -11.13 41.78 -45.69
N LEU A 95 -11.08 42.57 -44.62
CA LEU A 95 -12.00 43.68 -44.40
C LEU A 95 -11.74 44.87 -45.33
N THR A 96 -10.49 45.12 -45.69
CA THR A 96 -10.08 46.28 -46.51
C THR A 96 -9.97 45.97 -48.00
N GLY A 97 -9.90 44.70 -48.39
CA GLY A 97 -9.70 44.26 -49.76
C GLY A 97 -8.29 44.49 -50.31
N ILE A 98 -7.36 44.94 -49.47
CA ILE A 98 -5.97 45.23 -49.84
C ILE A 98 -5.07 44.21 -49.14
N SER A 99 -4.40 43.35 -49.91
CA SER A 99 -3.43 42.39 -49.37
C SER A 99 -2.08 43.07 -49.18
N LEU A 100 -1.71 43.35 -47.92
CA LEU A 100 -0.46 44.04 -47.56
C LEU A 100 0.59 43.08 -46.98
N GLY A 101 0.21 41.85 -46.65
CA GLY A 101 1.10 40.84 -46.04
C GLY A 101 1.92 40.00 -47.04
N LYS A 102 3.19 39.72 -46.72
CA LYS A 102 4.06 38.78 -47.46
C LYS A 102 3.85 37.31 -47.09
N GLU A 103 3.29 37.02 -45.91
CA GLU A 103 3.06 35.66 -45.42
C GLU A 103 1.56 35.40 -45.26
N LEU A 104 1.07 34.30 -45.82
CA LEU A 104 -0.31 33.85 -45.64
C LEU A 104 -0.49 33.28 -44.23
N PHE A 105 -1.45 33.83 -43.49
CA PHE A 105 -1.91 33.24 -42.24
C PHE A 105 -2.40 31.81 -42.47
N ASN A 106 -1.89 30.85 -41.68
CA ASN A 106 -2.36 29.48 -41.69
C ASN A 106 -3.20 29.22 -40.41
N PRO A 107 -4.55 29.14 -40.51
CA PRO A 107 -5.41 28.90 -39.37
C PRO A 107 -5.18 27.56 -38.70
N GLU A 108 -4.74 26.53 -39.44
CA GLU A 108 -4.46 25.20 -38.88
C GLU A 108 -3.31 25.23 -37.89
N LYS A 109 -2.31 26.11 -38.09
CA LYS A 109 -1.19 26.25 -37.15
C LYS A 109 -1.66 26.83 -35.82
N LEU A 110 -2.54 27.83 -35.85
CA LEU A 110 -3.12 28.42 -34.64
C LEU A 110 -4.07 27.45 -33.95
N GLN A 111 -4.89 26.73 -34.73
CA GLN A 111 -5.78 25.71 -34.21
C GLN A 111 -5.01 24.58 -33.53
N LYS A 112 -3.97 24.05 -34.19
CA LYS A 112 -3.11 23.01 -33.61
C LYS A 112 -2.43 23.49 -32.32
N LEU A 113 -1.92 24.72 -32.31
CA LEU A 113 -1.34 25.31 -31.10
C LEU A 113 -2.39 25.49 -29.99
N SER A 114 -3.64 25.83 -30.34
CA SER A 114 -4.76 25.84 -29.40
C SER A 114 -5.11 24.45 -28.86
N GLU A 115 -5.07 23.41 -29.70
CA GLU A 115 -5.41 22.04 -29.31
C GLU A 115 -4.33 21.43 -28.41
N ASP A 116 -3.05 21.64 -28.74
CA ASP A 116 -1.91 21.12 -28.00
C ASP A 116 -1.85 21.67 -26.55
N TYR A 117 -2.30 22.90 -26.34
CA TYR A 117 -2.22 23.61 -25.06
C TYR A 117 -3.57 24.00 -24.44
N GLN A 118 -4.69 23.67 -25.11
CA GLN A 118 -6.06 23.96 -24.68
C GLN A 118 -6.36 25.45 -24.38
N PHE A 119 -5.72 26.40 -25.09
CA PHE A 119 -5.86 27.85 -24.82
C PHE A 119 -7.27 28.42 -24.94
N PHE A 120 -8.13 27.80 -25.73
CA PHE A 120 -9.50 28.28 -25.98
C PHE A 120 -10.57 27.27 -25.55
N GLY A 121 -10.17 26.17 -24.91
CA GLY A 121 -11.11 25.24 -24.30
C GLY A 121 -11.61 25.78 -22.97
N GLU A 122 -12.89 25.57 -22.66
CA GLU A 122 -13.36 25.80 -21.29
C GLU A 122 -12.64 24.83 -20.35
N ILE A 123 -11.83 25.38 -19.43
CA ILE A 123 -11.27 24.58 -18.35
C ILE A 123 -12.44 24.07 -17.51
N SER A 124 -12.54 22.74 -17.40
CA SER A 124 -13.45 22.08 -16.47
C SER A 124 -13.13 22.55 -15.05
N PRO A 125 -14.12 23.03 -14.27
CA PRO A 125 -13.88 23.41 -12.87
C PRO A 125 -13.56 22.21 -11.97
N PHE A 126 -13.63 20.97 -12.49
CA PHE A 126 -13.36 19.73 -11.77
C PHE A 126 -12.21 18.95 -12.38
N HIS A 127 -11.51 18.17 -11.55
CA HIS A 127 -10.46 17.24 -11.99
C HIS A 127 -11.05 16.18 -12.91
N LYS A 128 -10.68 16.21 -14.19
CA LYS A 128 -11.25 15.37 -15.24
C LYS A 128 -10.17 14.48 -15.87
N GLY A 129 -10.49 13.22 -16.12
CA GLY A 129 -9.61 12.27 -16.78
C GLY A 129 -9.56 12.47 -18.30
N LYS A 130 -8.62 11.78 -18.96
CA LYS A 130 -8.54 11.76 -20.44
C LYS A 130 -9.83 11.23 -21.07
N ARG A 131 -10.53 10.30 -20.42
CA ARG A 131 -11.89 9.91 -20.76
C ARG A 131 -12.84 10.94 -20.18
N GLN A 132 -13.64 11.59 -21.02
CA GLN A 132 -14.45 12.74 -20.63
C GLN A 132 -15.60 12.45 -19.64
N SER A 133 -15.75 11.20 -19.20
CA SER A 133 -16.73 10.76 -18.20
C SER A 133 -16.11 10.38 -16.85
N ASN A 134 -14.80 10.55 -16.66
CA ASN A 134 -14.12 10.24 -15.42
C ASN A 134 -13.73 11.51 -14.66
N TYR A 135 -14.13 11.61 -13.39
CA TYR A 135 -13.76 12.71 -12.50
C TYR A 135 -13.05 12.21 -11.25
N TYR A 136 -12.25 13.07 -10.63
CA TYR A 136 -11.46 12.74 -9.45
C TYR A 136 -11.76 13.71 -8.31
N ILE A 137 -11.88 13.18 -7.10
CA ILE A 137 -11.91 13.95 -5.86
C ILE A 137 -10.76 13.46 -5.00
N PHE A 138 -9.88 14.38 -4.60
CA PHE A 138 -8.75 14.09 -3.73
C PHE A 138 -9.15 14.38 -2.29
N VAL A 139 -9.23 13.35 -1.47
CA VAL A 139 -9.48 13.46 -0.03
C VAL A 139 -8.16 13.29 0.70
N LYS A 140 -7.69 14.37 1.33
CA LYS A 140 -6.44 14.35 2.08
C LYS A 140 -6.71 13.96 3.54
N PRO A 141 -6.12 12.87 4.05
CA PRO A 141 -6.27 12.49 5.46
C PRO A 141 -5.38 13.33 6.38
N LYS A 142 -5.72 13.35 7.67
CA LYS A 142 -4.88 13.86 8.77
C LYS A 142 -3.78 12.86 9.15
N GLY A 143 -4.07 11.57 9.07
CA GLY A 143 -3.13 10.49 9.37
C GLY A 143 -2.27 10.07 8.18
N THR A 144 -1.41 9.07 8.40
CA THR A 144 -0.43 8.60 7.41
C THR A 144 -0.78 7.23 6.87
N VAL A 145 -0.33 6.94 5.65
CA VAL A 145 -0.47 5.59 5.06
C VAL A 145 0.27 4.48 5.83
N THR A 146 1.16 4.85 6.75
CA THR A 146 1.92 3.91 7.57
C THR A 146 1.10 3.38 8.75
N ASP A 147 0.10 4.14 9.20
CA ASP A 147 -0.86 3.66 10.20
C ASP A 147 -1.97 2.89 9.50
N THR A 148 -1.85 1.56 9.51
CA THR A 148 -2.81 0.67 8.85
C THR A 148 -4.20 0.71 9.51
N ALA A 149 -4.27 0.93 10.83
CA ALA A 149 -5.55 0.98 11.55
C ALA A 149 -6.30 2.25 11.19
N PHE A 150 -5.64 3.41 11.29
CA PHE A 150 -6.18 4.67 10.81
C PHE A 150 -6.60 4.59 9.34
N THR A 151 -5.70 4.09 8.47
CA THR A 151 -5.95 4.00 7.02
C THR A 151 -7.19 3.16 6.73
N LYS A 152 -7.37 2.03 7.43
CA LYS A 152 -8.54 1.16 7.26
C LYS A 152 -9.82 1.88 7.68
N HIS A 153 -9.86 2.44 8.89
CA HIS A 153 -11.04 3.16 9.39
C HIS A 153 -11.40 4.33 8.48
N PHE A 154 -10.42 5.13 8.07
CA PHE A 154 -10.63 6.28 7.20
C PHE A 154 -11.20 5.89 5.82
N VAL A 155 -10.65 4.84 5.20
CA VAL A 155 -11.16 4.33 3.91
C VAL A 155 -12.57 3.76 4.06
N ASP A 156 -12.84 3.01 5.14
CA ASP A 156 -14.16 2.44 5.44
C ASP A 156 -15.20 3.55 5.66
N ASP A 157 -14.85 4.63 6.38
CA ASP A 157 -15.74 5.77 6.62
C ASP A 157 -16.04 6.57 5.34
N ILE A 158 -15.04 6.73 4.47
CA ILE A 158 -15.25 7.36 3.15
C ILE A 158 -16.12 6.48 2.26
N GLN A 159 -15.90 5.16 2.25
CA GLN A 159 -16.75 4.22 1.51
C GLN A 159 -18.19 4.27 2.03
N LYS A 160 -18.39 4.29 3.35
CA LYS A 160 -19.71 4.46 3.95
C LYS A 160 -20.36 5.78 3.55
N ALA A 161 -19.61 6.88 3.51
CA ALA A 161 -20.12 8.18 3.06
C ALA A 161 -20.54 8.18 1.57
N ILE A 162 -19.87 7.37 0.73
CA ILE A 162 -20.26 7.10 -0.65
C ILE A 162 -21.55 6.29 -0.69
N ASP A 163 -21.63 5.19 0.05
CA ASP A 163 -22.79 4.29 0.05
C ASP A 163 -24.06 5.02 0.55
N GLU A 164 -23.94 5.81 1.61
CA GLU A 164 -25.00 6.66 2.16
C GLU A 164 -25.40 7.83 1.25
N SER A 165 -24.61 8.13 0.21
CA SER A 165 -24.96 9.19 -0.74
C SER A 165 -26.08 8.77 -1.71
N GLY A 166 -26.24 7.47 -1.97
CA GLY A 166 -27.19 6.93 -2.94
C GLY A 166 -26.87 7.25 -4.40
N LEU A 167 -25.79 8.00 -4.69
CA LEU A 167 -25.54 8.56 -6.02
C LEU A 167 -25.32 7.50 -7.12
N GLU A 168 -24.72 6.36 -6.80
CA GLU A 168 -24.57 5.25 -7.75
C GLU A 168 -25.92 4.66 -8.18
N SER A 169 -26.96 4.76 -7.33
CA SER A 169 -28.31 4.30 -7.67
C SER A 169 -29.11 5.37 -8.42
N GLU A 170 -28.88 6.66 -8.13
CA GLU A 170 -29.59 7.79 -8.73
C GLU A 170 -29.06 8.17 -10.13
N ILE A 171 -27.76 7.97 -10.37
CA ILE A 171 -27.09 8.39 -11.60
C ILE A 171 -26.76 7.16 -12.46
N PRO A 172 -27.44 6.98 -13.61
CA PRO A 172 -27.14 5.87 -14.51
C PRO A 172 -25.68 5.86 -14.94
N ASN A 173 -25.06 4.68 -14.95
CA ASN A 173 -23.67 4.44 -15.33
C ASN A 173 -22.60 5.04 -14.42
N LEU A 174 -22.97 5.75 -13.35
CA LEU A 174 -22.00 6.21 -12.36
C LEU A 174 -21.45 5.02 -11.58
N LYS A 175 -20.13 4.89 -11.56
CA LYS A 175 -19.42 3.99 -10.64
C LYS A 175 -18.42 4.79 -9.83
N ILE A 176 -18.50 4.67 -8.52
CA ILE A 176 -17.62 5.35 -7.58
C ILE A 176 -16.60 4.33 -7.08
N LYS A 177 -15.32 4.63 -7.30
CA LYS A 177 -14.21 3.77 -6.87
C LYS A 177 -13.24 4.53 -6.00
N LEU A 178 -12.58 3.82 -5.09
CA LEU A 178 -11.50 4.36 -4.27
C LEU A 178 -10.15 3.90 -4.82
N THR A 179 -9.18 4.81 -4.85
CA THR A 179 -7.78 4.52 -5.21
C THR A 179 -6.83 5.47 -4.47
N GLY A 180 -5.56 5.47 -4.85
CA GLY A 180 -4.50 6.23 -4.18
C GLY A 180 -3.75 5.39 -3.15
N SER A 181 -2.77 6.01 -2.50
CA SER A 181 -1.80 5.27 -1.68
C SER A 181 -2.43 4.56 -0.48
N LEU A 182 -3.51 5.11 0.08
CA LEU A 182 -4.20 4.49 1.21
C LEU A 182 -4.83 3.13 0.81
N VAL A 183 -5.55 3.11 -0.32
CA VAL A 183 -6.19 1.89 -0.84
C VAL A 183 -5.16 0.86 -1.25
N VAL A 184 -4.12 1.27 -2.00
CA VAL A 184 -3.03 0.39 -2.42
C VAL A 184 -2.38 -0.30 -1.22
N ARG A 185 -2.10 0.44 -0.13
CA ARG A 185 -1.52 -0.12 1.09
C ARG A 185 -2.43 -1.12 1.79
N LEU A 186 -3.74 -0.88 1.82
CA LEU A 186 -4.70 -1.83 2.40
C LEU A 186 -4.82 -3.09 1.55
N GLU A 187 -4.82 -2.95 0.23
CA GLU A 187 -4.84 -4.08 -0.70
C GLU A 187 -3.56 -4.91 -0.58
N GLU A 188 -2.38 -4.29 -0.61
CA GLU A 188 -1.09 -4.96 -0.37
C GLU A 188 -1.11 -5.76 0.94
N ASN A 189 -1.55 -5.14 2.03
CA ASN A 189 -1.70 -5.79 3.33
C ASN A 189 -2.63 -7.00 3.28
N LYS A 190 -3.76 -6.88 2.58
CA LYS A 190 -4.74 -7.96 2.44
C LYS A 190 -4.20 -9.11 1.59
N PHE A 191 -3.50 -8.81 0.49
CA PHE A 191 -2.85 -9.82 -0.35
C PHE A 191 -1.79 -10.59 0.43
N ILE A 192 -0.90 -9.88 1.14
CA ILE A 192 0.17 -10.50 1.93
C ILE A 192 -0.42 -11.39 3.03
N LYS A 193 -1.43 -10.92 3.77
CA LYS A 193 -2.11 -11.73 4.79
C LYS A 193 -2.70 -13.01 4.21
N ARG A 194 -3.41 -12.90 3.07
CA ARG A 194 -4.01 -14.05 2.42
C ARG A 194 -2.97 -15.05 1.91
N ASP A 195 -1.85 -14.57 1.39
CA ASP A 195 -0.77 -15.42 0.91
C ASP A 195 -0.02 -16.09 2.06
N LEU A 196 0.19 -15.38 3.17
CA LEU A 196 0.71 -15.96 4.42
C LEU A 196 -0.23 -17.05 4.96
N GLU A 197 -1.53 -16.79 5.03
CA GLU A 197 -2.53 -17.77 5.49
C GLU A 197 -2.52 -19.02 4.61
N LYS A 198 -2.57 -18.86 3.29
CA LYS A 198 -2.52 -19.99 2.35
C LYS A 198 -1.22 -20.77 2.45
N SER A 199 -0.09 -20.06 2.53
CA SER A 199 1.23 -20.69 2.64
C SER A 199 1.39 -21.45 3.95
N ALA A 200 0.94 -20.87 5.06
CA ALA A 200 0.95 -21.50 6.37
C ALA A 200 0.06 -22.74 6.42
N LEU A 201 -1.15 -22.69 5.84
CA LEU A 201 -2.04 -23.85 5.74
C LEU A 201 -1.43 -24.97 4.91
N LEU A 202 -0.88 -24.63 3.73
CA LEU A 202 -0.22 -25.60 2.86
C LEU A 202 1.01 -26.23 3.54
N ALA A 203 1.87 -25.42 4.14
CA ALA A 203 3.05 -25.88 4.87
C ALA A 203 2.65 -26.78 6.05
N SER A 204 1.65 -26.37 6.85
CA SER A 204 1.13 -27.16 7.97
C SER A 204 0.61 -28.51 7.50
N PHE A 205 -0.18 -28.54 6.42
CA PHE A 205 -0.70 -29.78 5.84
C PHE A 205 0.44 -30.70 5.39
N LEU A 206 1.43 -30.18 4.65
CA LEU A 206 2.57 -30.96 4.19
C LEU A 206 3.41 -31.50 5.34
N VAL A 207 3.68 -30.68 6.37
CA VAL A 207 4.44 -31.12 7.54
C VAL A 207 3.69 -32.19 8.32
N VAL A 208 2.39 -32.03 8.56
CA VAL A 208 1.57 -33.06 9.21
C VAL A 208 1.57 -34.35 8.38
N ALA A 209 1.41 -34.25 7.06
CA ALA A 209 1.47 -35.41 6.18
C ALA A 209 2.82 -36.14 6.25
N LEU A 210 3.94 -35.41 6.27
CA LEU A 210 5.28 -35.97 6.41
C LEU A 210 5.48 -36.65 7.77
N ILE A 211 5.06 -36.01 8.86
CA ILE A 211 5.12 -36.57 10.21
C ILE A 211 4.30 -37.87 10.28
N LEU A 212 3.07 -37.87 9.75
CA LEU A 212 2.22 -39.06 9.73
C LEU A 212 2.77 -40.17 8.85
N MET A 213 3.32 -39.84 7.67
CA MET A 213 3.92 -40.82 6.77
C MET A 213 5.12 -41.52 7.41
N TYR A 214 6.00 -40.75 8.07
CA TYR A 214 7.20 -41.29 8.71
C TYR A 214 6.89 -42.00 10.03
N THR A 215 6.12 -41.36 10.91
CA THR A 215 5.88 -41.90 12.26
C THR A 215 4.73 -42.90 12.29
N ARG A 216 3.82 -42.88 11.32
CA ARG A 216 2.61 -43.72 11.25
C ARG A 216 1.73 -43.66 12.51
N SER A 217 1.76 -42.55 13.23
CA SER A 217 1.02 -42.38 14.48
C SER A 217 0.43 -40.98 14.58
N TRP A 218 -0.88 -40.92 14.82
CA TRP A 218 -1.61 -39.67 15.05
C TRP A 218 -1.21 -38.98 16.36
N PHE A 219 -0.72 -39.74 17.34
CA PHE A 219 -0.23 -39.19 18.60
C PHE A 219 1.08 -38.42 18.46
N SER A 220 1.86 -38.66 17.39
CA SER A 220 3.09 -37.93 17.12
C SER A 220 2.84 -36.45 16.84
N VAL A 221 1.73 -36.15 16.14
CA VAL A 221 1.42 -34.79 15.67
C VAL A 221 1.26 -33.80 16.82
N PRO A 222 0.37 -34.02 17.81
CA PRO A 222 0.24 -33.08 18.93
C PRO A 222 1.51 -33.00 19.78
N LEU A 223 2.27 -34.10 19.94
CA LEU A 223 3.51 -34.09 20.71
C LEU A 223 4.61 -33.23 20.08
N ILE A 224 4.63 -33.11 18.75
CA ILE A 224 5.59 -32.27 18.02
C ILE A 224 5.08 -30.83 17.88
N ILE A 225 3.81 -30.65 17.52
CA ILE A 225 3.24 -29.33 17.19
C ILE A 225 2.94 -28.51 18.46
N PHE A 226 2.52 -29.13 19.56
CA PHE A 226 2.14 -28.39 20.76
C PHE A 226 3.30 -27.55 21.34
N PRO A 227 4.52 -28.10 21.54
CA PRO A 227 5.65 -27.29 21.99
C PRO A 227 6.01 -26.15 21.02
N LEU A 228 5.87 -26.38 19.71
CA LEU A 228 6.12 -25.35 18.70
C LEU A 228 5.11 -24.20 18.81
N LEU A 229 3.81 -24.49 18.89
CA LEU A 229 2.77 -23.46 19.04
C LEU A 229 2.93 -22.69 20.34
N LEU A 230 3.34 -23.38 21.41
CA LEU A 230 3.63 -22.74 22.70
C LEU A 230 4.81 -21.78 22.58
N SER A 231 5.93 -22.22 21.97
CA SER A 231 7.10 -21.38 21.71
C SER A 231 6.76 -20.16 20.83
N MET A 232 6.00 -20.36 19.75
CA MET A 232 5.55 -19.25 18.90
C MET A 232 4.67 -18.25 19.67
N THR A 233 3.78 -18.74 20.52
CA THR A 233 2.94 -17.88 21.38
C THR A 233 3.80 -17.03 22.30
N TYR A 234 4.80 -17.62 22.96
CA TYR A 234 5.75 -16.88 23.79
C TYR A 234 6.58 -15.88 22.98
N THR A 235 7.06 -16.28 21.80
CA THR A 235 7.83 -15.41 20.90
C THR A 235 7.05 -14.15 20.55
N PHE A 236 5.80 -14.28 20.11
CA PHE A 236 4.99 -13.13 19.74
C PHE A 236 4.49 -12.33 20.96
N ALA A 237 4.27 -12.97 22.11
CA ALA A 237 3.97 -12.26 23.35
C ALA A 237 5.16 -11.40 23.80
N LEU A 238 6.37 -11.95 23.82
CA LEU A 238 7.60 -11.22 24.14
C LEU A 238 7.88 -10.12 23.12
N THR A 239 7.66 -10.39 21.83
CA THR A 239 7.77 -9.39 20.77
C THR A 239 6.81 -8.23 20.99
N ARG A 240 5.56 -8.52 21.34
CA ARG A 240 4.55 -7.50 21.63
C ARG A 240 4.98 -6.62 22.81
N LEU A 241 5.62 -7.20 23.82
CA LEU A 241 6.14 -6.47 24.99
C LEU A 241 7.40 -5.66 24.67
N ALA A 242 8.33 -6.20 23.88
CA ALA A 242 9.62 -5.58 23.59
C ALA A 242 9.57 -4.52 22.47
N ILE A 243 8.79 -4.76 21.42
CA ILE A 243 8.76 -3.93 20.19
C ILE A 243 7.45 -3.15 20.07
N GLY A 244 6.37 -3.61 20.69
CA GLY A 244 5.12 -2.85 20.74
C GLY A 244 4.32 -2.82 19.43
N HIS A 245 4.81 -3.42 18.36
CA HIS A 245 4.06 -3.56 17.10
C HIS A 245 4.60 -4.73 16.27
N LEU A 246 3.78 -5.18 15.32
CA LEU A 246 4.17 -6.15 14.30
C LEU A 246 4.02 -5.48 12.95
N ASN A 247 5.08 -5.54 12.15
CA ASN A 247 5.07 -5.04 10.78
C ASN A 247 4.78 -6.18 9.80
N ILE A 248 4.52 -5.86 8.53
CA ILE A 248 4.23 -6.86 7.49
C ILE A 248 5.37 -7.88 7.35
N ILE A 249 6.62 -7.43 7.50
CA ILE A 249 7.82 -8.29 7.39
C ILE A 249 7.83 -9.35 8.51
N SER A 250 7.41 -8.99 9.72
CA SER A 250 7.28 -9.93 10.84
C SER A 250 6.19 -10.99 10.61
N GLY A 251 5.24 -10.77 9.69
CA GLY A 251 4.28 -11.79 9.28
C GLY A 251 4.95 -13.02 8.62
N PHE A 252 6.01 -12.82 7.84
CA PHE A 252 6.78 -13.91 7.24
C PHE A 252 7.51 -14.76 8.29
N LEU A 253 7.81 -14.18 9.44
CA LEU A 253 8.52 -14.83 10.53
C LEU A 253 7.71 -15.98 11.14
N VAL A 254 6.37 -15.90 11.13
CA VAL A 254 5.50 -17.02 11.52
C VAL A 254 5.83 -18.27 10.71
N ALA A 255 5.89 -18.13 9.38
CA ALA A 255 6.15 -19.26 8.49
C ALA A 255 7.58 -19.78 8.62
N ILE A 256 8.56 -18.88 8.76
CA ILE A 256 9.98 -19.24 8.91
C ILE A 256 10.23 -19.96 10.24
N LEU A 257 9.77 -19.40 11.36
CA LEU A 257 9.93 -20.04 12.67
C LEU A 257 9.17 -21.34 12.77
N MET A 258 7.99 -21.45 12.16
CA MET A 258 7.27 -22.71 12.11
C MET A 258 8.09 -23.78 11.36
N GLY A 259 8.68 -23.43 10.22
CA GLY A 259 9.52 -24.34 9.43
C GLY A 259 10.82 -24.74 10.11
N LEU A 260 11.54 -23.79 10.73
CA LEU A 260 12.79 -24.08 11.45
C LEU A 260 12.55 -24.74 12.81
N GLY A 261 11.48 -24.36 13.49
CA GLY A 261 11.15 -24.81 14.83
C GLY A 261 10.62 -26.24 14.88
N ILE A 262 9.86 -26.65 13.84
CA ILE A 262 9.28 -28.00 13.80
C ILE A 262 10.36 -29.10 13.71
N ASP A 263 11.52 -28.78 13.11
CA ASP A 263 12.64 -29.72 12.96
C ASP A 263 13.13 -30.23 14.31
N TYR A 264 13.25 -29.37 15.32
CA TYR A 264 13.66 -29.77 16.67
C TYR A 264 12.68 -30.80 17.27
N GLY A 265 11.38 -30.51 17.18
CA GLY A 265 10.34 -31.41 17.68
C GLY A 265 10.36 -32.76 16.95
N ILE A 266 10.53 -32.75 15.63
CA ILE A 266 10.63 -33.97 14.80
C ILE A 266 11.85 -34.81 15.22
N HIS A 267 13.04 -34.21 15.30
CA HIS A 267 14.27 -34.92 15.65
C HIS A 267 14.21 -35.53 17.05
N LEU A 268 13.71 -34.77 18.04
CA LEU A 268 13.54 -35.25 19.41
C LEU A 268 12.52 -36.41 19.46
N TYR A 269 11.37 -36.25 18.80
CA TYR A 269 10.32 -37.27 18.80
C TYR A 269 10.74 -38.57 18.12
N ILE A 270 11.38 -38.49 16.95
CA ILE A 270 11.85 -39.67 16.21
C ILE A 270 12.85 -40.44 17.06
N ARG A 271 13.82 -39.75 17.68
CA ARG A 271 14.81 -40.42 18.53
C ARG A 271 14.16 -41.05 19.75
N PHE A 272 13.25 -40.33 20.40
CA PHE A 272 12.50 -40.85 21.55
C PHE A 272 11.74 -42.13 21.19
N LYS A 273 11.04 -42.13 20.06
CA LYS A 273 10.32 -43.30 19.56
C LYS A 273 11.27 -44.46 19.23
N GLN A 274 12.44 -44.19 18.64
CA GLN A 274 13.43 -45.23 18.36
C GLN A 274 13.95 -45.91 19.63
N GLU A 275 14.22 -45.16 20.70
CA GLU A 275 14.69 -45.74 21.95
C GLU A 275 13.59 -46.54 22.67
N LEU A 276 12.33 -46.08 22.63
CA LEU A 276 11.19 -46.87 23.11
C LEU A 276 11.02 -48.20 22.34
N LEU A 277 11.21 -48.18 21.01
CA LEU A 277 11.15 -49.39 20.18
C LEU A 277 12.29 -50.39 20.48
N LYS A 278 13.39 -49.94 21.08
CA LYS A 278 14.47 -50.81 21.58
C LYS A 278 14.18 -51.38 22.97
N GLY A 279 13.02 -51.06 23.56
CA GLY A 279 12.60 -51.56 24.87
C GLY A 279 13.08 -50.72 26.06
N MET A 280 13.64 -49.53 25.84
CA MET A 280 13.99 -48.62 26.93
C MET A 280 12.73 -48.10 27.65
N SER A 281 12.85 -47.84 28.95
CA SER A 281 11.81 -47.13 29.68
C SER A 281 11.68 -45.68 29.20
N ILE A 282 10.55 -45.03 29.50
CA ILE A 282 10.31 -43.62 29.15
C ILE A 282 11.42 -42.72 29.69
N SER A 283 11.85 -42.95 30.94
CA SER A 283 12.90 -42.15 31.59
C SER A 283 14.24 -42.28 30.87
N GLU A 284 14.67 -43.50 30.57
CA GLU A 284 15.94 -43.77 29.88
C GLU A 284 15.94 -43.24 28.44
N ALA A 285 14.80 -43.38 27.74
CA ALA A 285 14.62 -42.85 26.40
C ALA A 285 14.70 -41.31 26.41
N SER A 286 14.04 -40.63 27.35
CA SER A 286 14.11 -39.18 27.49
C SER A 286 15.52 -38.68 27.79
N GLU A 287 16.24 -39.32 28.71
CA GLU A 287 17.63 -38.98 29.02
C GLU A 287 18.54 -39.14 27.80
N THR A 288 18.40 -40.25 27.08
CA THR A 288 19.17 -40.54 25.87
C THR A 288 18.92 -39.51 24.78
N VAL A 289 17.66 -39.09 24.59
CA VAL A 289 17.28 -38.07 23.60
C VAL A 289 17.89 -36.72 23.93
N VAL A 290 17.78 -36.27 25.19
CA VAL A 290 18.33 -34.98 25.63
C VAL A 290 19.85 -34.96 25.51
N THR A 291 20.53 -36.05 25.89
CA THR A 291 22.00 -36.12 25.87
C THR A 291 22.58 -36.26 24.46
N GLN A 292 21.91 -36.96 23.54
CA GLN A 292 22.42 -37.20 22.19
C GLN A 292 21.90 -36.19 21.18
N VAL A 293 20.57 -35.99 21.11
CA VAL A 293 19.93 -35.10 20.12
C VAL A 293 19.82 -33.67 20.65
N GLY A 294 19.65 -33.49 21.96
CA GLY A 294 19.64 -32.15 22.55
C GLY A 294 20.94 -31.39 22.30
N ARG A 295 22.10 -32.07 22.36
CA ARG A 295 23.41 -31.45 22.09
C ARG A 295 23.54 -30.97 20.64
N SER A 296 23.19 -31.79 19.66
CA SER A 296 23.22 -31.36 18.25
C SER A 296 22.17 -30.28 17.97
N GLY A 297 21.01 -30.36 18.63
CA GLY A 297 19.97 -29.32 18.59
C GLY A 297 20.47 -27.97 19.08
N VAL A 298 21.17 -27.91 20.22
CA VAL A 298 21.75 -26.66 20.75
C VAL A 298 22.78 -26.08 19.78
N ILE A 299 23.61 -26.90 19.14
CA ILE A 299 24.59 -26.41 18.15
C ILE A 299 23.87 -25.81 16.93
N ALA A 300 22.84 -26.50 16.39
CA ALA A 300 22.04 -25.98 15.29
C ALA A 300 21.27 -24.70 15.66
N MET A 301 20.79 -24.62 16.89
CA MET A 301 20.16 -23.43 17.45
C MET A 301 21.16 -22.26 17.49
N LEU A 302 22.38 -22.47 18.00
CA LEU A 302 23.42 -21.43 18.07
C LEU A 302 23.85 -20.92 16.70
N THR A 303 23.98 -21.79 15.69
CA THR A 303 24.31 -21.35 14.32
C THR A 303 23.18 -20.53 13.72
N THR A 304 21.94 -20.94 13.93
CA THR A 304 20.75 -20.24 13.41
C THR A 304 20.58 -18.88 14.09
N ILE A 305 20.69 -18.82 15.42
CA ILE A 305 20.68 -17.56 16.19
C ILE A 305 21.78 -16.62 15.71
N SER A 306 22.99 -17.13 15.42
CA SER A 306 24.09 -16.30 14.93
C SER A 306 23.72 -15.57 13.65
N VAL A 307 23.05 -16.24 12.70
CA VAL A 307 22.61 -15.64 11.43
C VAL A 307 21.56 -14.54 11.66
N PHE A 308 20.52 -14.81 12.46
CA PHE A 308 19.47 -13.81 12.72
C PHE A 308 19.91 -12.68 13.65
N SER A 309 20.86 -12.95 14.55
CA SER A 309 21.45 -11.93 15.42
C SER A 309 22.19 -10.87 14.63
N ILE A 310 22.86 -11.24 13.53
CA ILE A 310 23.53 -10.27 12.64
C ILE A 310 22.50 -9.27 12.07
N LEU A 311 21.31 -9.74 11.68
CA LEU A 311 20.25 -8.86 11.18
C LEU A 311 19.76 -7.84 12.23
N SER A 312 19.87 -8.18 13.52
CA SER A 312 19.49 -7.28 14.62
C SER A 312 20.29 -5.98 14.64
N PHE A 313 21.50 -5.97 14.05
CA PHE A 313 22.37 -4.81 13.91
C PHE A 313 22.13 -3.99 12.63
N SER A 314 21.13 -4.35 11.82
CA SER A 314 20.80 -3.58 10.62
C SER A 314 20.26 -2.18 10.96
N ASP A 315 20.69 -1.16 10.21
CA ASP A 315 20.11 0.19 10.29
C ASP A 315 18.65 0.24 9.81
N PHE A 316 18.26 -0.73 8.98
CA PHE A 316 16.88 -0.87 8.54
C PHE A 316 16.05 -1.52 9.65
N ILE A 317 15.18 -0.72 10.29
CA ILE A 317 14.36 -1.15 11.44
C ILE A 317 13.62 -2.45 11.18
N GLY A 318 13.03 -2.60 9.98
CA GLY A 318 12.27 -3.80 9.65
C GLY A 318 13.12 -5.07 9.72
N PHE A 319 14.41 -5.00 9.37
CA PHE A 319 15.35 -6.11 9.47
C PHE A 319 15.94 -6.27 10.87
N SER A 320 16.20 -5.16 11.57
CA SER A 320 16.62 -5.20 12.97
C SER A 320 15.59 -5.86 13.87
N GLU A 321 14.32 -5.46 13.75
CA GLU A 321 13.20 -6.07 14.47
C GLU A 321 13.03 -7.54 14.06
N PHE A 322 13.07 -7.83 12.76
CA PHE A 322 12.99 -9.19 12.25
C PHE A 322 14.09 -10.10 12.84
N GLY A 323 15.34 -9.63 12.87
CA GLY A 323 16.46 -10.36 13.47
C GLY A 323 16.29 -10.63 14.95
N LYS A 324 15.83 -9.63 15.71
CA LYS A 324 15.58 -9.76 17.16
C LYS A 324 14.47 -10.76 17.45
N ILE A 325 13.35 -10.64 16.74
CA ILE A 325 12.20 -11.54 16.90
C ILE A 325 12.60 -12.98 16.54
N ALA A 326 13.31 -13.16 15.42
CA ALA A 326 13.72 -14.49 14.97
C ALA A 326 14.70 -15.13 15.97
N THR A 327 15.66 -14.35 16.46
CA THR A 327 16.60 -14.80 17.50
C THR A 327 15.88 -15.26 18.75
N ILE A 328 14.96 -14.46 19.28
CA ILE A 328 14.15 -14.82 20.46
C ILE A 328 13.31 -16.07 20.18
N GLY A 329 12.73 -16.19 18.99
CA GLY A 329 11.87 -17.32 18.67
C GLY A 329 12.59 -18.64 18.38
N ILE A 330 13.90 -18.61 18.13
CA ILE A 330 14.72 -19.81 17.99
C ILE A 330 15.16 -20.34 19.36
N VAL A 331 15.33 -19.47 20.36
CA VAL A 331 15.67 -19.81 21.76
C VAL A 331 14.45 -20.40 22.47
#